data_AF-A6HW28-F1
#
_entry.id   AF-A6HW28-F1
#
_cell.length_a   1.000
_cell.length_b   1.000
_cell.length_c   1.000
_cell.angle_alpha   90.00
_cell.angle_beta   90.00
_cell.angle_gamma   90.00
#
_symmetry.space_group_name_H-M   'P 1'
#
loop_
_entity.id
_entity.type
_entity.pdbx_description
1 polymer ?
#
loop_
_entity_poly.entity_id
_entity_poly.type
_entity_poly.pdbx_seq_one_letter_code
_entity_poly.pdbx_strand_id
1 'polypeptide(L)'
;MTDGGVDFSFEVIGRLDTMTSALLSCHSACGVSVIVGVPPSAQSLSVNPMSLLLGRTWKGAIFGGFKSKDAVPKLVADFMAKKFPLEPLITHVLPFEKINEAFDLLRAGKSIRTVLTF
;
A
#
# COMPACT_ATOMS: atom_id res chain seq x y z
N MET A 1 5.54 -16.83 14.26
CA MET A 1 4.92 -16.53 12.95
C MET A 1 4.32 -17.83 12.45
N THR A 2 3.13 -17.78 11.85
CA THR A 2 2.23 -18.92 11.61
C THR A 2 2.95 -20.11 10.96
N ASP A 3 2.73 -21.32 11.50
CA ASP A 3 3.24 -22.62 11.03
C ASP A 3 2.84 -22.92 9.56
N GLY A 4 3.42 -22.18 8.60
CA GLY A 4 3.14 -22.32 7.17
C GLY A 4 2.98 -21.02 6.37
N GLY A 5 2.97 -19.84 7.01
CA GLY A 5 2.84 -18.53 6.33
C GLY A 5 1.48 -17.84 6.55
N VAL A 6 1.36 -16.59 6.11
CA VAL A 6 0.15 -15.77 6.30
C VAL A 6 -0.89 -16.00 5.20
N ASP A 7 -2.17 -15.77 5.50
CA ASP A 7 -3.24 -15.84 4.49
C ASP A 7 -3.12 -14.70 3.46
N PHE A 8 -2.78 -13.50 3.93
CA PHE A 8 -2.63 -12.31 3.11
C PHE A 8 -1.35 -11.55 3.43
N SER A 9 -0.60 -11.15 2.39
CA SER A 9 0.53 -10.23 2.51
C SER A 9 0.32 -9.03 1.60
N PHE A 10 0.81 -7.86 2.03
CA PHE A 10 0.75 -6.63 1.24
C PHE A 10 2.15 -6.03 1.12
N GLU A 11 2.58 -5.75 -0.11
CA GLU A 11 3.77 -4.94 -0.36
C GLU A 11 3.32 -3.50 -0.59
N VAL A 12 3.70 -2.59 0.30
CA VAL A 12 3.26 -1.18 0.30
C VAL A 12 4.46 -0.23 0.35
N ILE A 13 5.61 -0.65 -0.20
CA ILE A 13 6.85 0.13 -0.21
C ILE A 13 7.25 0.46 -1.65
N GLY A 14 7.23 -0.53 -2.54
CA GLY A 14 7.64 -0.38 -3.94
C GLY A 14 9.07 -0.86 -4.19
N ARG A 15 9.55 -1.87 -3.46
CA ARG A 15 10.87 -2.48 -3.72
C ARG A 15 10.72 -3.92 -4.20
N LEU A 16 11.57 -4.32 -5.14
CA LEU A 16 11.55 -5.66 -5.72
C LEU A 16 11.80 -6.77 -4.70
N ASP A 17 12.76 -6.55 -3.79
CA ASP A 17 13.10 -7.53 -2.74
C ASP A 17 11.94 -7.75 -1.75
N THR A 18 11.22 -6.69 -1.38
CA THR A 18 10.06 -6.78 -0.49
C THR A 18 8.83 -7.36 -1.20
N MET A 19 8.68 -7.20 -2.52
CA MET A 19 7.62 -7.85 -3.31
C MET A 19 7.77 -9.37 -3.28
N THR A 20 8.98 -9.89 -3.51
CA THR A 20 9.24 -11.33 -3.40
C THR A 20 9.08 -11.82 -1.97
N SER A 21 9.58 -11.06 -1.00
CA SER A 21 9.45 -11.42 0.42
C SER A 21 7.99 -11.52 0.86
N ALA A 22 7.14 -10.59 0.42
CA ALA A 22 5.70 -10.63 0.67
C ALA A 22 5.08 -11.91 0.08
N LEU A 23 5.35 -12.22 -1.19
CA LEU A 23 4.84 -13.44 -1.84
C LEU A 23 5.25 -14.71 -1.09
N LEU A 24 6.51 -14.82 -0.68
CA LEU A 24 7.03 -16.01 -0.01
C LEU A 24 6.55 -16.14 1.45
N SER A 25 6.19 -15.02 2.09
CA SER A 25 5.62 -15.02 3.45
C SER A 25 4.20 -15.61 3.50
N CYS A 26 3.49 -15.63 2.37
CA CYS A 26 2.16 -16.21 2.26
C CYS A 26 2.18 -17.74 2.30
N HIS A 27 1.12 -18.32 2.86
CA HIS A 27 0.91 -19.76 2.85
C HIS A 27 0.98 -20.34 1.43
N SER A 28 1.75 -21.41 1.25
CA SER A 28 2.12 -21.91 -0.08
C SER A 28 0.96 -22.44 -0.91
N ALA A 29 -0.07 -22.99 -0.25
CA ALA A 29 -1.19 -23.64 -0.93
C ALA A 29 -2.39 -22.71 -1.22
N CYS A 30 -2.49 -21.57 -0.53
CA CYS A 30 -3.72 -20.75 -0.58
C CYS A 30 -3.51 -19.26 -0.30
N GLY A 31 -2.29 -18.83 0.04
CA GLY A 31 -2.05 -17.45 0.44
C GLY A 31 -2.12 -16.47 -0.73
N VAL A 32 -2.50 -15.23 -0.42
CA VAL A 32 -2.71 -14.16 -1.41
C VAL A 32 -1.76 -13.01 -1.12
N SER A 33 -0.91 -12.69 -2.08
CA SER A 33 -0.01 -11.54 -2.00
C SER A 33 -0.47 -10.42 -2.93
N VAL A 34 -0.55 -9.19 -2.41
CA VAL A 34 -1.00 -8.01 -3.13
C VAL A 34 0.10 -6.96 -3.19
N ILE A 35 0.52 -6.59 -4.40
CA ILE A 35 1.46 -5.49 -4.64
C ILE A 35 0.66 -4.18 -4.74
N VAL A 36 1.03 -3.21 -3.90
CA VAL A 36 0.47 -1.85 -3.86
C VAL A 36 1.57 -0.82 -4.12
N GLY A 37 2.79 -1.06 -3.65
CA GLY A 37 3.94 -0.19 -3.89
C GLY A 37 4.32 -0.09 -5.36
N VAL A 38 4.76 1.09 -5.79
CA VAL A 38 5.19 1.35 -7.17
C VAL A 38 6.69 1.09 -7.30
N PRO A 39 7.13 0.14 -8.15
CA PRO A 39 8.56 -0.15 -8.32
C PRO A 39 9.27 0.95 -9.13
N PRO A 40 10.61 1.05 -9.04
CA PRO A 40 11.40 1.91 -9.91
C PRO A 40 11.21 1.56 -11.40
N SER A 41 11.30 2.56 -12.26
CA SER A 41 11.14 2.38 -13.71
C SER A 41 12.19 1.43 -14.29
N ALA A 42 11.78 0.63 -15.28
CA ALA A 42 12.65 -0.25 -16.07
C ALA A 42 13.40 -1.34 -15.27
N GLN A 43 12.86 -1.75 -14.11
CA GLN A 43 13.37 -2.92 -13.40
C GLN A 43 12.42 -4.11 -13.54
N SER A 44 12.98 -5.32 -13.52
CA SER A 44 12.22 -6.57 -13.60
C SER A 44 12.38 -7.38 -12.32
N LEU A 45 11.31 -8.06 -11.93
CA LEU A 45 11.30 -8.96 -10.79
C LEU A 45 11.49 -10.41 -11.26
N SER A 46 12.38 -11.15 -10.61
CA SER A 46 12.54 -12.58 -10.83
C SER A 46 11.85 -13.35 -9.70
N VAL A 47 11.02 -14.33 -10.06
CA VAL A 47 10.32 -15.20 -9.12
C VAL A 47 10.39 -16.65 -9.60
N ASN A 48 10.54 -17.60 -8.67
CA ASN A 48 10.42 -19.02 -8.99
C ASN A 48 8.94 -19.36 -9.28
N PRO A 49 8.57 -19.84 -10.49
CA PRO A 49 7.18 -20.18 -10.83
C PRO A 49 6.54 -21.21 -9.90
N MET A 50 7.34 -22.09 -9.27
CA MET A 50 6.86 -23.04 -8.27
C MET A 50 6.16 -22.35 -7.10
N SER A 51 6.57 -21.13 -6.76
CA SER A 51 5.93 -20.35 -5.68
C SER A 51 4.46 -20.04 -5.97
N LEU A 52 4.06 -19.97 -7.24
CA LEU A 52 2.67 -19.76 -7.68
C LEU A 52 1.97 -21.09 -7.96
N LEU A 53 2.65 -22.05 -8.60
CA LEU A 53 2.07 -23.34 -8.98
C LEU A 53 1.54 -24.12 -7.77
N LEU A 54 2.16 -23.95 -6.59
CA LEU A 54 1.72 -24.58 -5.35
C LEU A 54 0.36 -24.07 -4.83
N GLY A 55 -0.14 -22.93 -5.32
CA GLY A 55 -1.49 -22.42 -5.00
C GLY A 55 -1.56 -20.97 -4.54
N ARG A 56 -0.43 -20.25 -4.47
CA ARG A 56 -0.46 -18.81 -4.14
C ARG A 56 -1.14 -17.99 -5.23
N THR A 57 -1.86 -16.95 -4.81
CA THR A 57 -2.33 -15.89 -5.72
C THR A 57 -1.46 -14.66 -5.58
N TRP A 58 -0.97 -14.13 -6.69
CA TRP A 58 -0.19 -12.89 -6.72
C TRP A 58 -0.85 -11.88 -7.65
N LYS A 59 -1.17 -10.69 -7.13
CA LYS A 59 -1.92 -9.66 -7.86
C LYS A 59 -1.50 -8.26 -7.43
N GLY A 60 -1.89 -7.26 -8.22
CA GLY A 60 -1.76 -5.86 -7.86
C GLY A 60 -3.07 -5.12 -8.05
N ALA A 61 -3.17 -3.92 -7.49
CA ALA A 61 -4.32 -3.05 -7.69
C ALA A 61 -3.90 -1.58 -7.64
N ILE A 62 -4.45 -0.78 -8.57
CA ILE A 62 -4.35 0.67 -8.53
C ILE A 62 -5.57 1.22 -7.80
N PHE A 63 -5.36 2.20 -6.92
CA PHE A 63 -6.43 2.87 -6.18
C PHE A 63 -7.34 1.89 -5.41
N GLY A 64 -6.76 0.81 -4.87
CA GLY A 64 -7.50 -0.24 -4.16
C GLY A 64 -8.48 -1.05 -5.02
N GLY A 65 -8.43 -0.91 -6.35
CA GLY A 65 -9.39 -1.54 -7.27
C GLY A 65 -10.74 -0.80 -7.36
N PHE A 66 -10.85 0.40 -6.79
CA PHE A 66 -12.07 1.19 -6.83
C PHE A 66 -12.28 1.87 -8.19
N LYS A 67 -13.54 1.90 -8.65
CA LYS A 67 -13.98 2.80 -9.73
C LYS A 67 -14.11 4.21 -9.17
N SER A 68 -13.16 5.08 -9.49
CA SER A 68 -12.97 6.37 -8.82
C SER A 68 -14.23 7.23 -8.72
N LYS A 69 -14.90 7.50 -9.85
CA LYS A 69 -16.11 8.36 -9.90
C LYS A 69 -17.26 7.82 -9.06
N ASP A 70 -17.39 6.51 -8.96
CA ASP A 70 -18.48 5.86 -8.22
C ASP A 70 -18.15 5.68 -6.73
N ALA A 71 -16.87 5.41 -6.41
CA ALA A 71 -16.44 5.03 -5.07
C ALA A 71 -16.12 6.23 -4.18
N VAL A 72 -15.48 7.28 -4.71
CA VAL A 72 -15.04 8.42 -3.89
C VAL A 72 -16.19 9.09 -3.13
N PRO A 73 -17.34 9.42 -3.76
CA PRO A 73 -18.47 10.01 -3.02
C PRO A 73 -18.99 9.11 -1.90
N LYS A 74 -18.97 7.79 -2.10
CA LYS A 74 -19.41 6.81 -1.10
C LYS A 74 -18.45 6.74 0.07
N LEU A 75 -17.14 6.75 -0.20
CA LEU A 75 -16.11 6.77 0.85
C LEU A 75 -16.19 8.04 1.70
N VAL A 76 -16.48 9.20 1.09
CA VAL A 76 -16.72 10.44 1.85
C VAL A 76 -17.97 10.31 2.72
N ALA A 77 -19.07 9.80 2.17
CA ALA A 77 -20.29 9.57 2.96
C ALA A 77 -20.05 8.61 4.14
N ASP A 78 -19.28 7.55 3.91
CA ASP A 78 -18.90 6.57 4.94
C ASP A 78 -18.01 7.20 6.03
N PHE A 79 -17.09 8.08 5.66
CA PHE A 79 -16.29 8.86 6.60
C PHE A 79 -17.15 9.81 7.44
N MET A 80 -18.08 10.55 6.82
CA MET A 80 -19.01 11.44 7.53
C MET A 80 -19.94 10.66 8.48
N ALA A 81 -20.27 9.41 8.11
CA ALA A 81 -20.98 8.45 8.95
C ALA A 81 -20.09 7.76 10.01
N LYS A 82 -18.83 8.21 10.17
CA LYS A 82 -17.85 7.71 11.15
C LYS A 82 -17.53 6.21 11.03
N LYS A 83 -17.59 5.64 9.82
CA LYS A 83 -17.28 4.21 9.60
C LYS A 83 -15.79 3.88 9.70
N PHE A 84 -14.92 4.86 9.52
CA PHE A 84 -13.48 4.72 9.70
C PHE A 84 -12.83 6.08 10.04
N PRO A 85 -11.71 6.11 10.76
CA PRO A 85 -10.99 7.34 11.09
C PRO A 85 -10.01 7.74 9.98
N LEU A 86 -9.76 9.04 9.84
CA LEU A 86 -8.70 9.60 8.97
C LEU A 86 -7.64 10.37 9.76
N GLU A 87 -8.01 10.84 10.95
CA GLU A 87 -7.20 11.65 11.86
C GLU A 87 -5.85 10.99 12.16
N PRO A 88 -5.74 9.66 12.41
CA PRO A 88 -4.44 9.02 12.66
C PRO A 88 -3.45 9.12 11.50
N LEU A 89 -3.91 9.38 10.28
CA LEU A 89 -3.05 9.52 9.11
C LEU A 89 -2.47 10.94 8.98
N ILE A 90 -3.17 11.95 9.50
CA ILE A 90 -2.80 13.37 9.38
C ILE A 90 -1.84 13.71 10.51
N THR A 91 -0.55 13.74 10.20
CA THR A 91 0.50 14.05 11.19
C THR A 91 0.87 15.53 11.23
N HIS A 92 0.69 16.24 10.12
CA HIS A 92 1.07 17.65 9.97
C HIS A 92 0.04 18.39 9.12
N VAL A 93 -0.17 19.68 9.42
CA VAL A 93 -0.94 20.61 8.61
C VAL A 93 -0.09 21.86 8.42
N LEU A 94 0.17 22.25 7.18
CA LEU A 94 1.02 23.38 6.82
C LEU A 94 0.34 24.24 5.74
N PRO A 95 0.63 25.55 5.66
CA PRO A 95 0.21 26.36 4.51
C PRO A 95 0.93 25.91 3.23
N PHE A 96 0.30 26.10 2.07
CA PHE A 96 0.78 25.61 0.77
C PHE A 96 2.18 26.13 0.42
N GLU A 97 2.53 27.36 0.84
CA GLU A 97 3.83 27.98 0.63
C GLU A 97 4.98 27.17 1.27
N LYS A 98 4.68 26.35 2.27
CA LYS A 98 5.63 25.47 2.96
C LYS A 98 5.75 24.07 2.35
N ILE A 99 5.40 23.91 1.07
CA ILE A 99 5.46 22.61 0.37
C ILE A 99 6.82 21.91 0.50
N ASN A 100 7.93 22.63 0.41
CA ASN A 100 9.26 22.02 0.52
C ASN A 100 9.53 21.44 1.92
N GLU A 101 9.13 22.15 2.98
CA GLU A 101 9.21 21.68 4.36
C GLU A 101 8.40 20.38 4.54
N ALA A 102 7.21 20.31 3.92
CA ALA A 102 6.37 19.10 3.93
C ALA A 102 7.07 17.89 3.28
N PHE A 103 7.78 18.09 2.17
CA PHE A 103 8.57 17.03 1.52
C PHE A 103 9.77 16.60 2.35
N ASP A 104 10.44 17.52 3.04
CA ASP A 104 11.60 17.19 3.88
C ASP A 104 11.18 16.37 5.12
N LEU A 105 10.03 16.68 5.72
CA LEU A 105 9.43 15.85 6.77
C LEU A 105 9.17 14.41 6.31
N LEU A 106 8.63 14.25 5.09
CA LEU A 106 8.36 12.93 4.51
C LEU A 106 9.65 12.13 4.29
N ARG A 107 10.66 12.75 3.68
CA ARG A 107 11.96 12.10 3.40
C ARG A 107 12.71 11.73 4.68
N ALA A 108 12.58 12.55 5.72
CA ALA A 108 13.17 12.29 7.03
C ALA A 108 12.40 11.23 7.87
N GLY A 109 11.29 10.69 7.34
CA GLY A 109 10.45 9.71 8.06
C GLY A 109 9.70 10.31 9.26
N LYS A 110 9.55 11.65 9.31
CA LYS A 110 8.88 12.38 10.40
C LYS A 110 7.40 12.59 10.18
N SER A 111 6.88 12.30 8.98
CA SER A 111 5.46 12.43 8.64
C SER A 111 4.88 11.17 7.99
N ILE A 112 3.56 11.00 8.14
CA ILE A 112 2.77 10.00 7.39
C ILE A 112 1.99 10.70 6.26
N ARG A 113 1.19 11.70 6.63
CA ARG A 113 0.58 12.67 5.72
C ARG A 113 0.75 14.08 6.26
N THR A 114 1.04 15.00 5.35
CA THR A 114 0.96 16.45 5.56
C THR A 114 -0.16 16.98 4.70
N VAL A 115 -1.13 17.66 5.29
CA VAL A 115 -2.21 18.37 4.56
C VAL A 115 -1.75 19.79 4.32
N LEU A 116 -1.75 20.22 3.06
CA LEU A 116 -1.45 21.60 2.68
C LEU A 116 -2.74 22.41 2.54
N THR A 117 -2.83 23.53 3.24
CA THR A 117 -3.95 24.49 3.14
C THR A 117 -3.56 25.67 2.26
N PHE A 118 -4.43 26.03 1.32
CA PHE A 118 -4.25 27.18 0.42
C PHE A 118 -4.58 28.51 1.10
#